data_AF-A0AAV5GF01-F1
#
_entry.id   AF-A0AAV5GF01-F1
#
_cell.length_a   1.000
_cell.length_b   1.000
_cell.length_c   1.000
_cell.angle_alpha   90.00
_cell.angle_beta   90.00
_cell.angle_gamma   90.00
#
_symmetry.space_group_name_H-M   'P 1'
#
loop_
_entity.id
_entity.type
_entity.pdbx_description
1 polymer ?
#
loop_
_entity_poly.entity_id
_entity_poly.type
_entity_poly.pdbx_seq_one_letter_code
_entity_poly.pdbx_strand_id
1 'polypeptide(L)'
;MFPQFTSQAFKHLPVVYGTGVNYRHLIIIADYMTCEGGYKPFNRTGLSNNSSALLKASFETTSAFLSEAALFGDFDTMVGPSARIVVGRPPEAGTGAFAIRSVVEAAA
;
A
#
# COMPACT_ATOMS: atom_id res chain seq x y z
N MET A 1 23.43 -9.69 2.83
CA MET A 1 23.32 -10.90 3.68
C MET A 1 21.88 -11.18 4.14
N PHE A 2 20.99 -10.18 4.22
CA PHE A 2 19.59 -10.33 4.67
C PHE A 2 18.53 -10.97 3.71
N PRO A 3 18.66 -10.98 2.36
CA PRO A 3 17.56 -11.47 1.50
C PRO A 3 17.29 -12.98 1.58
N GLN A 4 18.26 -13.77 2.07
CA GLN A 4 18.15 -15.24 2.03
C GLN A 4 17.29 -15.80 3.17
N PHE A 5 17.13 -15.08 4.29
CA PHE A 5 16.40 -15.56 5.46
C PHE A 5 14.87 -15.43 5.33
N THR A 6 14.35 -14.38 4.68
CA THR A 6 12.90 -14.19 4.56
C THR A 6 12.25 -15.15 3.56
N SER A 7 12.95 -15.50 2.48
CA SER A 7 12.44 -16.47 1.50
C SER A 7 12.35 -17.90 2.05
N GLN A 8 13.21 -18.29 3.00
CA GLN A 8 13.23 -19.63 3.59
C GLN A 8 12.07 -19.83 4.57
N ALA A 9 11.71 -18.81 5.36
CA ALA A 9 10.65 -18.89 6.35
C ALA A 9 9.25 -19.13 5.74
N PHE A 10 8.95 -18.50 4.60
CA PHE A 10 7.63 -18.62 3.96
C PHE A 10 7.51 -19.81 3.01
N LYS A 11 8.62 -20.41 2.53
CA LYS A 11 8.57 -21.54 1.57
C LYS A 11 7.94 -22.81 2.14
N HIS A 12 8.07 -23.04 3.45
CA HIS A 12 7.59 -24.27 4.07
C HIS A 12 6.14 -24.21 4.56
N LEU A 13 5.59 -23.00 4.75
CA LEU A 13 4.25 -22.80 5.30
C LEU A 13 3.11 -23.38 4.43
N PRO A 14 3.06 -23.13 3.10
CA PRO A 14 1.96 -23.61 2.25
C PRO A 14 1.97 -25.14 2.08
N VAL A 15 3.17 -25.73 2.11
CA VAL A 15 3.39 -27.18 1.94
C VAL A 15 2.88 -27.95 3.15
N VAL A 16 2.99 -27.38 4.35
CA VAL A 16 2.54 -28.02 5.60
C VAL A 16 1.00 -28.00 5.73
N TYR A 17 0.33 -26.98 5.21
CA TYR A 17 -1.13 -26.82 5.33
C TYR A 17 -1.92 -27.21 4.08
N GLY A 18 -1.28 -27.81 3.06
CA GLY A 18 -1.96 -28.26 1.83
C GLY A 18 -2.59 -27.12 1.01
N THR A 19 -2.17 -25.87 1.23
CA THR A 19 -2.69 -24.70 0.51
C THR A 19 -1.76 -24.39 -0.65
N GLY A 20 -2.28 -24.49 -1.89
CA GLY A 20 -1.53 -24.25 -3.12
C GLY A 20 -1.22 -22.77 -3.39
N VAL A 21 -0.62 -22.06 -2.43
CA VAL A 21 -0.26 -20.64 -2.58
C VAL A 21 0.94 -20.51 -3.52
N ASN A 22 0.80 -19.71 -4.58
CA ASN A 22 1.90 -19.45 -5.50
C ASN A 22 3.03 -18.67 -4.81
N TYR A 23 4.27 -19.12 -4.99
CA TYR A 23 5.47 -18.49 -4.45
C TYR A 23 5.57 -16.99 -4.75
N ARG A 24 5.06 -16.52 -5.89
CA ARG A 24 5.07 -15.08 -6.25
C ARG A 24 4.34 -14.19 -5.22
N HIS A 25 3.26 -14.66 -4.61
CA HIS A 25 2.55 -13.90 -3.58
C HIS A 25 3.42 -13.73 -2.33
N LEU A 26 4.12 -14.79 -1.93
CA LEU A 26 4.98 -14.80 -0.76
C LEU A 26 6.21 -13.90 -0.94
N ILE A 27 6.78 -13.85 -2.15
CA ILE A 27 7.90 -12.93 -2.46
C ILE A 27 7.46 -11.48 -2.27
N ILE A 28 6.32 -11.09 -2.85
CA ILE A 28 5.86 -9.68 -2.79
C ILE A 28 5.60 -9.26 -1.34
N ILE A 29 5.02 -10.14 -0.53
CA ILE A 29 4.82 -9.91 0.91
C ILE A 29 6.17 -9.73 1.62
N ALA A 30 7.11 -10.65 1.40
CA ALA A 30 8.42 -10.61 2.03
C ALA A 30 9.23 -9.38 1.64
N ASP A 31 9.14 -8.95 0.38
CA ASP A 31 9.80 -7.75 -0.14
C ASP A 31 9.21 -6.49 0.50
N TYR A 32 7.88 -6.37 0.56
CA TYR A 32 7.23 -5.25 1.25
C TYR A 32 7.58 -5.17 2.74
N MET A 33 7.71 -6.31 3.41
CA MET A 33 8.11 -6.35 4.83
C MET A 33 9.58 -5.97 5.05
N THR A 34 10.42 -5.94 4.00
CA THR A 34 11.87 -5.72 4.13
C THR A 34 12.44 -4.57 3.30
N CYS A 35 11.61 -3.88 2.52
CA CYS A 35 12.04 -2.81 1.63
C CYS A 35 12.65 -1.60 2.34
N GLU A 36 12.35 -1.39 3.63
CA GLU A 36 12.87 -0.30 4.46
C GLU A 36 14.21 -0.66 5.16
N GLY A 37 14.82 -1.79 4.81
CA GLY A 37 16.10 -2.24 5.39
C GLY A 37 16.00 -2.88 6.78
N GLY A 38 14.78 -3.01 7.31
CA GLY A 38 14.45 -3.72 8.56
C GLY A 38 13.24 -4.64 8.38
N TYR A 39 12.68 -5.14 9.47
CA TYR A 39 11.43 -5.91 9.44
C TYR A 39 10.24 -5.00 9.76
N LYS A 40 9.37 -4.80 8.77
CA LYS A 40 8.14 -4.03 8.86
C LYS A 40 6.92 -4.97 8.98
N PRO A 41 6.24 -5.03 10.14
CA PRO A 41 5.04 -5.84 10.30
C PRO A 41 3.81 -5.19 9.66
N PHE A 42 2.79 -5.98 9.35
CA PHE A 42 1.47 -5.49 8.93
C PHE A 42 0.58 -5.19 10.15
N ASN A 43 0.92 -4.14 10.89
CA ASN A 43 0.12 -3.67 12.03
C ASN A 43 0.15 -2.13 12.09
N ARG A 44 -0.52 -1.54 13.08
CA ARG A 44 -0.57 -0.09 13.29
C ARG A 44 0.81 0.58 13.32
N THR A 45 1.78 -0.03 14.01
CA THR A 45 3.14 0.49 14.12
C THR A 45 3.89 0.40 12.78
N GLY A 46 3.63 -0.64 11.98
CA GLY A 46 4.17 -0.72 10.63
C GLY A 46 3.51 0.28 9.67
N LEU A 47 2.25 0.64 9.91
CA LEU A 47 1.50 1.57 9.06
C LEU A 47 1.74 3.05 9.41
N SER A 48 2.18 3.35 10.63
CA SER A 48 2.35 4.73 11.11
C SER A 48 3.35 5.53 10.27
N ASN A 49 4.33 4.87 9.66
CA ASN A 49 5.33 5.48 8.78
C ASN A 49 4.84 5.72 7.34
N ASN A 50 3.53 5.57 7.06
CA ASN A 50 2.97 5.85 5.74
C ASN A 50 2.70 7.36 5.55
N SER A 51 2.98 7.87 4.35
CA SER A 51 2.79 9.28 3.98
C SER A 51 1.33 9.69 3.82
N SER A 52 0.40 8.75 3.59
CA SER A 52 -1.01 9.08 3.41
C SER A 52 -1.75 9.10 4.75
N ALA A 53 -2.14 10.30 5.20
CA ALA A 53 -2.91 10.51 6.42
C ALA A 53 -4.30 9.84 6.36
N LEU A 54 -4.98 9.89 5.20
CA LEU A 54 -6.28 9.24 5.01
C LEU A 54 -6.15 7.72 5.01
N LEU A 55 -5.06 7.18 4.48
CA LEU A 55 -4.76 5.75 4.57
C LEU A 55 -4.60 5.32 6.02
N LYS A 56 -3.79 6.03 6.82
CA LYS A 56 -3.61 5.76 8.26
C LYS A 56 -4.96 5.80 9.00
N ALA A 57 -5.74 6.86 8.77
CA ALA A 57 -7.04 7.07 9.40
C ALA A 57 -8.10 6.01 9.00
N SER A 58 -8.02 5.47 7.77
CA SER A 58 -8.93 4.43 7.27
C SER A 58 -8.65 3.03 7.82
N PHE A 59 -7.45 2.78 8.35
CA PHE A 59 -7.09 1.48 8.91
C PHE A 59 -7.67 1.31 10.32
N GLU A 60 -7.22 2.12 11.28
CA GLU A 60 -7.78 2.18 12.64
C GLU A 60 -7.34 3.46 13.37
N THR A 61 -7.92 3.74 14.53
CA THR A 61 -7.60 4.93 15.36
C THR A 61 -7.76 6.26 14.61
N THR A 62 -8.83 6.36 13.81
CA THR A 62 -9.11 7.47 12.86
C THR A 62 -8.97 8.86 13.47
N SER A 63 -9.60 9.11 14.63
CA SER A 63 -9.59 10.43 15.27
C SER A 63 -8.20 10.86 15.73
N ALA A 64 -7.38 9.94 16.22
CA ALA A 64 -6.02 10.24 16.67
C ALA A 64 -5.14 10.63 15.48
N PHE A 65 -5.17 9.84 14.39
CA PHE A 65 -4.37 10.15 13.19
C PHE A 65 -4.80 11.46 12.52
N LEU A 66 -6.11 11.76 12.47
CA LEU A 66 -6.58 13.04 11.92
C LEU A 66 -6.21 14.23 12.81
N SER A 67 -6.27 14.06 14.13
CA SER A 67 -5.85 15.10 15.07
C SER A 67 -4.35 15.37 14.97
N GLU A 68 -3.53 14.32 14.89
CA GLU A 68 -2.09 14.41 14.67
C GLU A 68 -1.77 15.11 13.34
N ALA A 69 -2.41 14.70 12.25
CA ALA A 69 -2.27 15.34 10.95
C ALA A 69 -2.65 16.83 10.98
N ALA A 70 -3.74 17.18 11.66
CA ALA A 70 -4.16 18.58 11.81
C ALA A 70 -3.18 19.40 12.67
N LEU A 71 -2.60 18.80 13.72
CA LEU A 71 -1.63 19.47 14.60
C LEU A 71 -0.29 19.73 13.90
N PHE A 72 0.19 18.77 13.10
CA PHE A 72 1.47 18.89 12.38
C PHE A 72 1.34 19.48 10.97
N GLY A 73 0.12 19.75 10.50
CA GLY A 73 -0.13 20.26 9.15
C GLY A 73 0.19 19.24 8.05
N ASP A 74 0.01 17.94 8.33
CA ASP A 74 0.24 16.85 7.38
C ASP A 74 -0.82 16.89 6.26
N PHE A 75 -0.44 16.47 5.05
CA PHE A 75 -1.31 16.52 3.87
C PHE A 75 -1.28 15.20 3.10
N ASP A 76 -2.42 14.83 2.53
CA ASP A 76 -2.55 13.60 1.75
C ASP A 76 -2.39 13.89 0.25
N THR A 77 -1.46 13.19 -0.39
CA THR A 77 -1.21 13.31 -1.84
C THR A 77 -2.25 12.57 -2.69
N MET A 78 -3.16 11.81 -2.06
CA MET A 78 -4.20 11.02 -2.71
C MET A 78 -3.64 10.08 -3.78
N VAL A 79 -2.42 9.57 -3.61
CA VAL A 79 -1.84 8.58 -4.52
C VAL A 79 -2.41 7.19 -4.20
N GLY A 80 -2.55 6.87 -2.91
CA GLY A 80 -3.07 5.59 -2.46
C GLY A 80 -4.57 5.40 -2.77
N PRO A 81 -5.01 4.15 -3.00
CA PRO A 81 -6.42 3.87 -3.31
C PRO A 81 -7.37 4.27 -2.18
N SER A 82 -7.00 4.07 -0.91
CA SER A 82 -7.84 4.45 0.24
C SER A 82 -8.15 5.95 0.26
N ALA A 83 -7.12 6.79 0.12
CA ALA A 83 -7.29 8.24 0.09
C ALA A 83 -8.18 8.71 -1.07
N ARG A 84 -8.01 8.12 -2.26
CA ARG A 84 -8.85 8.42 -3.43
C ARG A 84 -10.31 8.06 -3.24
N ILE A 85 -10.57 6.89 -2.65
CA ILE A 85 -11.93 6.44 -2.36
C ILE A 85 -12.61 7.40 -1.38
N VAL A 86 -11.90 7.85 -0.34
CA VAL A 86 -12.44 8.80 0.65
C VAL A 86 -12.89 10.11 0.00
N VAL A 87 -12.16 10.61 -1.00
CA VAL A 87 -12.50 11.86 -1.72
C VAL A 87 -13.36 11.64 -2.98
N GLY A 88 -13.80 10.40 -3.26
CA GLY A 88 -14.63 10.07 -4.42
C GLY A 88 -13.91 10.09 -5.77
N ARG A 89 -12.58 9.95 -5.81
CA ARG A 89 -11.79 9.88 -7.05
C ARG A 89 -11.52 8.43 -7.45
N PRO A 90 -11.44 8.12 -8.76
CA PRO A 90 -11.06 6.78 -9.22
C PRO A 90 -9.62 6.43 -8.81
N PRO A 91 -9.36 5.20 -8.30
CA PRO A 91 -8.01 4.74 -7.98
C PRO A 91 -7.09 4.72 -9.19
N GLU A 92 -5.82 5.09 -9.00
CA GLU A 92 -4.75 5.04 -10.03
C GLU A 92 -4.15 3.63 -10.15
N ALA A 93 -5.00 2.63 -10.30
CA ALA A 93 -4.60 1.23 -10.47
C ALA A 93 -5.44 0.56 -11.57
N GLY A 94 -4.84 -0.40 -12.27
CA GLY A 94 -5.50 -1.12 -13.36
C GLY A 94 -5.93 -0.17 -14.49
N THR A 95 -7.23 -0.08 -14.76
CA THR A 95 -7.80 0.77 -15.82
C THR A 95 -7.72 2.27 -15.50
N GLY A 96 -7.62 2.65 -14.22
CA GLY A 96 -7.45 4.04 -13.80
C GLY A 96 -6.00 4.54 -13.83
N ALA A 97 -5.04 3.69 -14.22
CA ALA A 97 -3.62 4.03 -14.24
C ALA A 97 -3.18 4.91 -15.43
N PHE A 98 -4.08 5.15 -16.39
CA PHE A 98 -3.79 5.98 -17.56
C PHE A 98 -5.00 6.85 -17.92
N ALA A 99 -4.73 7.99 -18.56
CA ALA A 99 -5.76 8.87 -19.09
C ALA A 99 -5.99 8.61 -20.58
N ILE A 100 -7.25 8.67 -21.00
CA ILE A 100 -7.64 8.57 -22.41
C ILE A 100 -7.83 9.99 -22.93
N ARG A 101 -7.24 10.30 -24.09
CA ARG A 101 -7.43 11.56 -24.81
C ARG A 101 -7.97 11.22 -26.19
N SER A 102 -9.08 11.85 -26.57
CA SER A 102 -9.56 11.81 -27.95
C SER A 102 -8.75 12.80 -28.77
N VAL A 103 -8.23 12.37 -29.92
CA VAL A 103 -7.66 13.29 -30.91
C VAL A 103 -8.83 13.97 -31.59
N VAL A 104 -9.03 15.25 -31.30
CA VAL A 104 -10.01 16.09 -32.00
C VAL A 104 -9.24 16.91 -33.02
N GLU A 105 -9.61 16.78 -34.29
CA GLU A 105 -9.06 17.62 -35.35
C GLU A 105 -9.43 19.07 -35.05
N ALA A 106 -8.43 19.97 -35.08
CA ALA A 106 -8.63 21.36 -34.70
C ALA A 106 -9.77 21.96 -35.54
N ALA A 107 -10.83 22.42 -34.88
CA ALA A 107 -11.88 23.17 -35.54
C ALA A 107 -11.24 24.43 -36.14
N ALA A 108 -11.14 24.46 -37.47
CA ALA A 108 -10.71 25.60 -38.27
C ALA A 108 -11.71 26.75 -38.20
#